data_AF-A0A8B3D9U5-F1
#
_entry.id   AF-A0A8B3D9U5-F1
#
_cell.length_a   1.000
_cell.length_b   1.000
_cell.length_c   1.000
_cell.angle_alpha   90.00
_cell.angle_beta   90.00
_cell.angle_gamma   90.00
#
_symmetry.space_group_name_H-M   'P 1'
#
loop_
_entity.id
_entity.type
_entity.pdbx_description
1 polymer ?
#
loop_
_entity_poly.entity_id
_entity_poly.type
_entity_poly.pdbx_seq_one_letter_code
_entity_poly.pdbx_strand_id
1 'polypeptide(L)'
;PDSSRIWETKAYQKGQIVENSKEGFRQFLLNHFPDPDILLNKERMSEREALARNNELPVESLMDISRTYIGIAEKITGKPITLSQNPKAEIIEILSKDYGLID
;
A
#
# COMPACT_ATOMS: atom_id res chain seq x y z
N PRO A 1 6.14 2.23 4.85
CA PRO A 1 4.78 2.59 5.31
C PRO A 1 3.86 1.39 5.66
N ASP A 2 4.32 0.15 5.48
CA ASP A 2 3.52 -1.05 5.84
C ASP A 2 3.59 -1.46 7.32
N SER A 3 4.77 -1.41 7.92
CA SER A 3 4.97 -1.87 9.29
C SER A 3 4.66 -0.80 10.34
N SER A 4 4.15 0.37 9.94
CA SER A 4 3.98 1.52 10.81
C SER A 4 2.80 2.40 10.38
N ARG A 5 2.17 3.08 11.34
CA ARG A 5 1.26 4.21 11.07
C ARG A 5 2.07 5.50 11.00
N ILE A 6 1.82 6.32 9.98
CA ILE A 6 2.59 7.53 9.70
C ILE A 6 1.62 8.69 9.52
N TRP A 7 1.65 9.64 10.46
CA TRP A 7 0.73 10.78 10.47
C TRP A 7 1.44 12.10 10.23
N GLU A 8 0.71 13.03 9.62
CA GLU A 8 1.22 14.37 9.33
C GLU A 8 1.15 15.25 10.60
N THR A 9 2.31 15.66 11.12
CA THR A 9 2.41 16.36 12.41
C THR A 9 1.59 17.66 12.47
N LYS A 10 1.57 18.47 11.39
CA LYS A 10 0.85 19.76 11.40
C LYS A 10 -0.66 19.56 11.41
N ALA A 11 -1.17 18.59 10.66
CA ALA A 11 -2.58 18.21 10.71
C ALA A 11 -2.95 17.64 12.09
N TYR A 12 -2.11 16.76 12.64
CA TYR A 12 -2.35 16.16 13.95
C TYR A 12 -2.45 17.22 15.07
N GLN A 13 -1.58 18.24 15.05
CA GLN A 13 -1.64 19.38 15.97
C GLN A 13 -2.94 20.19 15.86
N LYS A 14 -3.63 20.13 14.72
CA LYS A 14 -4.95 20.74 14.49
C LYS A 14 -6.12 19.79 14.78
N GLY A 15 -5.86 18.62 15.36
CA GLY A 15 -6.86 17.60 15.63
C GLY A 15 -7.32 16.81 14.40
N GLN A 16 -6.57 16.88 13.29
CA GLN A 16 -6.88 16.18 12.05
C GLN A 16 -5.92 14.99 11.85
N ILE A 17 -6.47 13.83 11.49
CA ILE A 17 -5.65 12.66 11.13
C ILE A 17 -5.50 12.63 9.62
N VAL A 18 -4.27 12.88 9.15
CA VAL A 18 -3.87 12.65 7.77
C VAL A 18 -2.99 11.42 7.74
N GLU A 19 -3.55 10.32 7.24
CA GLU A 19 -2.91 9.01 7.20
C GLU A 19 -1.99 8.89 5.97
N ASN A 20 -0.73 8.53 6.18
CA ASN A 20 0.27 8.36 5.13
C ASN A 20 0.90 6.95 5.18
N SER A 21 0.09 5.93 5.45
CA SER A 21 0.47 4.52 5.47
C SER A 21 -0.56 3.67 4.73
N LYS A 22 -0.33 2.35 4.65
CA LYS A 22 -1.32 1.42 4.08
C LYS A 22 -2.68 1.44 4.79
N GLU A 23 -2.75 2.04 5.98
CA GLU A 23 -4.01 2.17 6.69
C GLU A 23 -5.05 2.95 5.87
N GLY A 24 -4.63 3.95 5.08
CA GLY A 24 -5.55 4.64 4.16
C GLY A 24 -6.22 3.68 3.16
N PHE A 25 -5.45 2.75 2.61
CA PHE A 25 -5.98 1.72 1.71
C PHE A 25 -6.86 0.70 2.44
N ARG A 26 -6.56 0.36 3.70
CA ARG A 26 -7.46 -0.46 4.52
C ARG A 26 -8.81 0.22 4.72
N GLN A 27 -8.81 1.50 5.08
CA GLN A 27 -10.04 2.27 5.24
C GLN A 27 -10.80 2.36 3.92
N PHE A 28 -10.12 2.52 2.78
CA PHE A 28 -10.76 2.42 1.47
C PHE A 28 -11.48 1.07 1.30
N LEU A 29 -10.81 -0.06 1.54
CA LEU A 29 -11.43 -1.40 1.39
C LEU A 29 -12.65 -1.59 2.31
N LEU A 30 -12.54 -1.18 3.58
CA LEU A 30 -13.63 -1.30 4.55
C LEU A 30 -14.86 -0.46 4.17
N ASN A 31 -14.67 0.66 3.46
CA ASN A 31 -15.77 1.51 2.99
C ASN A 31 -16.26 1.16 1.59
N HIS A 32 -15.47 0.41 0.82
CA HIS A 32 -15.80 0.01 -0.55
C HIS A 32 -16.79 -1.16 -0.59
N PHE A 33 -16.66 -2.11 0.33
CA PHE A 33 -17.52 -3.28 0.38
C PHE A 33 -18.67 -3.12 1.39
N PRO A 34 -19.88 -3.63 1.08
CA PRO A 34 -21.05 -3.48 1.94
C PRO A 34 -20.94 -4.25 3.26
N ASP A 35 -20.19 -5.35 3.28
CA ASP A 35 -19.92 -6.15 4.47
C ASP A 35 -18.42 -6.13 4.80
N PRO A 36 -17.94 -5.11 5.57
CA PRO A 36 -16.53 -5.01 5.95
C PRO A 36 -16.08 -6.12 6.90
N ASP A 37 -16.99 -6.84 7.57
CA ASP A 37 -16.63 -7.90 8.49
C ASP A 37 -15.91 -9.05 7.78
N ILE A 38 -16.20 -9.29 6.48
CA ILE A 38 -15.45 -10.24 5.64
C ILE A 38 -13.93 -9.95 5.68
N LEU A 39 -13.55 -8.68 5.72
CA LEU A 39 -12.16 -8.23 5.71
C LEU A 39 -11.51 -8.26 7.10
N LEU A 40 -12.31 -8.24 8.17
CA LEU A 40 -11.83 -8.14 9.55
C LEU A 40 -11.83 -9.50 10.26
N ASN A 41 -12.80 -10.35 9.95
CA ASN A 41 -13.05 -11.61 10.62
C ASN A 41 -12.21 -12.75 10.03
N LYS A 42 -11.34 -13.34 10.86
CA LYS A 42 -10.47 -14.45 10.47
C LYS A 42 -11.22 -15.76 10.16
N GLU A 43 -12.43 -15.93 10.69
CA GLU A 43 -13.23 -17.13 10.44
C GLU A 43 -13.87 -17.11 9.04
N ARG A 44 -13.83 -15.96 8.35
CA ARG A 44 -14.42 -15.73 7.03
C ARG A 44 -13.40 -15.69 5.89
N MET A 45 -12.24 -16.33 6.06
CA MET A 45 -11.16 -16.29 5.06
C MET A 45 -11.60 -16.83 3.69
N SER A 46 -12.39 -17.89 3.64
CA SER A 46 -12.91 -18.43 2.38
C SER A 46 -13.77 -17.41 1.62
N GLU A 47 -14.57 -16.62 2.33
CA GLU A 47 -15.37 -15.54 1.75
C GLU A 47 -14.48 -14.38 1.30
N ARG A 48 -13.46 -14.02 2.09
CA ARG A 48 -12.49 -12.96 1.75
C ARG A 48 -11.74 -13.27 0.47
N GLU A 49 -11.29 -14.51 0.30
CA GLU A 49 -10.63 -14.92 -0.94
C GLU A 49 -11.58 -14.90 -2.14
N ALA A 50 -12.82 -15.35 -1.97
CA ALA A 50 -13.83 -15.28 -3.03
C ALA A 50 -14.16 -13.83 -3.40
N LEU A 51 -14.26 -12.94 -2.41
CA LEU A 51 -14.43 -11.50 -2.62
C LEU A 51 -13.27 -10.94 -3.44
N ALA A 52 -12.02 -11.24 -3.07
CA ALA A 52 -10.84 -10.77 -3.79
C ALA A 52 -10.74 -11.29 -5.23
N ARG A 53 -11.12 -12.56 -5.48
CA ARG A 53 -11.10 -13.14 -6.83
C ARG A 53 -12.15 -12.53 -7.77
N ASN A 54 -13.29 -12.15 -7.23
CA ASN A 54 -14.46 -11.78 -8.02
C ASN A 54 -14.72 -10.27 -8.07
N ASN A 55 -13.89 -9.45 -7.40
CA ASN A 55 -14.07 -8.01 -7.34
C ASN A 55 -12.75 -7.32 -7.65
N GLU A 56 -12.64 -6.79 -8.86
CA GLU A 56 -11.53 -5.91 -9.22
C GLU A 56 -11.66 -4.57 -8.51
N LEU A 57 -10.53 -4.02 -8.07
CA LEU A 57 -10.49 -2.70 -7.47
C LEU A 57 -10.14 -1.65 -8.55
N PRO A 58 -10.62 -0.40 -8.40
CA PRO A 58 -10.21 0.68 -9.28
C PRO A 58 -8.69 0.85 -9.29
N VAL A 59 -8.11 0.98 -10.49
CA VAL A 59 -6.67 1.23 -10.66
C VAL A 59 -6.24 2.47 -9.86
N GLU A 60 -7.08 3.51 -9.82
CA GLU A 60 -6.75 4.74 -9.11
C GLU A 60 -6.51 4.51 -7.61
N SER A 61 -7.24 3.59 -6.98
CA SER A 61 -7.04 3.25 -5.57
C SER A 61 -5.63 2.66 -5.31
N LEU A 62 -5.08 1.92 -6.29
CA LEU A 62 -3.69 1.43 -6.24
C LEU A 62 -2.69 2.57 -6.53
N MET A 63 -3.04 3.51 -7.40
CA MET A 63 -2.18 4.66 -7.69
C MET A 63 -2.12 5.64 -6.51
N ASP A 64 -3.20 5.82 -5.76
CA ASP A 64 -3.26 6.62 -4.53
C ASP A 64 -2.30 6.09 -3.46
N ILE A 65 -2.32 4.78 -3.20
CA ILE A 65 -1.39 4.17 -2.23
C ILE A 65 0.05 4.26 -2.74
N SER A 66 0.29 4.08 -4.04
CA SER A 66 1.62 4.25 -4.64
C SER A 66 2.18 5.66 -4.41
N ARG A 67 1.37 6.70 -4.68
CA ARG A 67 1.75 8.10 -4.42
C ARG A 67 2.04 8.37 -2.94
N THR A 68 1.25 7.79 -2.04
CA THR A 68 1.46 7.88 -0.59
C THR A 68 2.83 7.30 -0.21
N TYR A 69 3.20 6.15 -0.77
CA TYR A 69 4.48 5.49 -0.50
C TYR A 69 5.67 6.29 -1.02
N ILE A 70 5.57 6.76 -2.27
CA ILE A 70 6.58 7.61 -2.90
C ILE A 70 6.77 8.88 -2.06
N GLY A 71 5.70 9.63 -1.79
CA GLY A 71 5.77 10.90 -1.07
C GLY A 71 6.37 10.76 0.34
N ILE A 72 6.04 9.68 1.05
CA ILE A 72 6.66 9.42 2.37
C ILE A 72 8.11 9.01 2.25
N ALA A 73 8.48 8.17 1.27
CA ALA A 73 9.86 7.79 1.05
C ALA A 73 10.73 9.03 0.72
N GLU A 74 10.24 9.90 -0.17
CA GLU A 74 10.92 11.15 -0.53
C GLU A 74 11.07 12.07 0.67
N LYS A 75 10.01 12.25 1.46
CA LYS A 75 10.02 13.11 2.65
C LYS A 75 11.01 12.63 3.71
N ILE A 76 11.10 11.31 3.93
CA ILE A 76 12.01 10.72 4.94
C ILE A 76 13.46 10.76 4.46
N THR A 77 13.70 10.42 3.19
CA THR A 77 15.07 10.32 2.63
C THR A 77 15.63 11.68 2.18
N GLY A 78 14.78 12.68 2.01
CA GLY A 78 15.14 14.02 1.52
C GLY A 78 15.52 14.04 0.04
N LYS A 79 15.20 12.98 -0.73
CA LYS A 79 15.56 12.84 -2.15
C LYS A 79 14.35 12.37 -2.95
N PRO A 80 14.23 12.79 -4.23
CA PRO A 80 13.18 12.27 -5.10
C PRO A 80 13.38 10.78 -5.37
N ILE A 81 12.27 10.05 -5.56
CA ILE A 81 12.29 8.65 -5.97
C ILE A 81 12.13 8.59 -7.49
N THR A 82 13.18 8.14 -8.17
CA THR A 82 13.13 7.87 -9.61
C THR A 82 12.45 6.53 -9.85
N LEU A 83 11.33 6.54 -10.57
CA LEU A 83 10.67 5.31 -10.98
C LEU A 83 11.43 4.65 -12.12
N SER A 84 11.71 3.37 -11.97
CA SER A 84 12.29 2.54 -13.04
C SER A 84 11.35 2.47 -14.24
N GLN A 85 11.93 2.43 -15.44
CA GLN A 85 11.21 2.17 -16.69
C GLN A 85 10.79 0.70 -16.82
N ASN A 86 11.48 -0.21 -16.14
CA ASN A 86 11.15 -1.64 -16.12
C ASN A 86 11.44 -2.22 -14.73
N PRO A 87 10.61 -1.87 -13.72
CA PRO A 87 10.88 -2.22 -12.32
C PRO A 87 10.96 -3.73 -12.10
N LYS A 88 10.17 -4.52 -12.86
CA LYS A 88 10.22 -5.98 -12.77
C LYS A 88 11.58 -6.54 -13.20
N ALA A 89 12.12 -6.06 -14.32
CA ALA A 89 13.41 -6.54 -14.82
C ALA A 89 14.55 -6.16 -13.86
N GLU A 90 14.57 -4.93 -13.35
CA GLU A 90 15.57 -4.49 -12.37
C GLU A 90 15.51 -5.30 -11.08
N ILE A 91 14.31 -5.57 -10.56
CA ILE A 91 14.15 -6.41 -9.35
C ILE A 91 14.70 -7.82 -9.61
N ILE A 92 14.37 -8.45 -10.74
CA ILE A 92 14.88 -9.78 -11.09
C ILE A 92 16.42 -9.75 -11.22
N GLU A 93 16.96 -8.74 -11.88
CA GLU A 93 18.40 -8.58 -12.06
C GLU A 93 19.13 -8.45 -10.73
N ILE A 94 18.65 -7.60 -9.82
CA ILE A 94 19.23 -7.42 -8.47
C ILE A 94 19.14 -8.71 -7.67
N LEU A 95 17.98 -9.38 -7.67
CA LEU A 95 17.78 -10.64 -6.94
C LEU A 95 18.71 -11.74 -7.45
N SER A 96 18.98 -11.81 -8.76
CA SER A 96 19.89 -12.79 -9.36
C SER A 96 21.36 -12.41 -9.14
N LYS A 97 21.78 -11.21 -9.57
CA LYS A 97 23.20 -10.82 -9.62
C LYS A 97 23.79 -10.44 -8.26
N ASP A 98 23.04 -9.69 -7.46
CA ASP A 98 23.58 -9.09 -6.24
C ASP A 98 23.30 -9.97 -5.02
N TYR A 99 22.16 -10.67 -5.03
CA TYR A 99 21.73 -11.50 -3.91
C TYR A 99 21.75 -13.01 -4.17
N GLY A 100 21.83 -13.46 -5.43
CA GLY A 100 21.87 -14.89 -5.77
C GLY A 100 20.64 -15.68 -5.30
N LEU A 101 19.47 -15.03 -5.23
CA LEU A 101 18.24 -15.63 -4.68
C LEU A 101 17.41 -16.35 -5.73
N ILE A 102 17.65 -16.06 -7.01
CA ILE A 102 16.96 -16.64 -8.17
C ILE A 102 17.95 -16.88 -9.31
N ASP A 103 17.65 -17.86 -10.16
CA ASP A 103 18.41 -18.21 -11.36
C ASP A 103 18.05 -17.32 -12.56
#